data_AF-K9YP09-F1
#
_entry.id   AF-K9YP09-F1
#
_cell.length_a   1.000
_cell.length_b   1.000
_cell.length_c   1.000
_cell.angle_alpha   90.00
_cell.angle_beta   90.00
_cell.angle_gamma   90.00
#
_symmetry.space_group_name_H-M   'P 1'
#
loop_
_entity.id
_entity.type
_entity.pdbx_description
1 polymer ?
#
loop_
_entity_poly.entity_id
_entity_poly.type
_entity_poly.pdbx_seq_one_letter_code
_entity_poly.pdbx_strand_id
1 'polypeptide(L)'
;MFKKIKAILTQDIFSADDNTSSDSSIKQNVPESSVIAHNQLFSEIKILSSIAKTLNSESFTQSDFKFFLDIRASFARNIDQYQGLENSAELLRVAIAAQSIFLKIEQTELRYRSSKQQEYYDYVLQILTEEFAEVKTEEEENGILIAQKKAPPKKQYSPVLFKEKLRSKLEEIRATIKSEAGQNALDDYAESVEKLATEKDIGLRLLYLFKKSDIKDLSILRVLSDMVDYLQSKDLKKTSAVIDLVRKNQEIFVQVTRIIGLPKSKETLENYALILQYLGLSKKHEQSAEQFFRLMAVMQEWFNLYTMIENHRLKYPAQEYNLPPEYTKDIPAVEIYKKYENMITIFGKQQ
;
A
#
# COMPACT_ATOMS: atom_id res chain seq x y z
N MET A 1 16.37 0.99 21.21
CA MET A 1 17.71 0.56 20.71
C MET A 1 18.72 1.72 20.73
N PHE A 2 18.36 2.92 20.27
CA PHE A 2 19.20 4.15 20.32
C PHE A 2 19.75 4.55 21.70
N LYS A 3 19.00 4.37 22.81
CA LYS A 3 19.50 4.66 24.15
C LYS A 3 20.62 3.69 24.60
N LYS A 4 20.60 2.44 24.15
CA LYS A 4 21.67 1.47 24.47
C LYS A 4 22.96 1.80 23.72
N ILE A 5 22.86 2.23 22.46
CA ILE A 5 24.03 2.65 21.66
C ILE A 5 24.62 3.96 22.21
N LYS A 6 23.78 4.94 22.57
CA LYS A 6 24.28 6.19 23.20
C LYS A 6 24.86 5.94 24.59
N ALA A 7 24.29 5.03 25.39
CA ALA A 7 24.79 4.67 26.72
C ALA A 7 26.18 4.00 26.67
N ILE A 8 26.44 3.15 25.67
CA ILE A 8 27.77 2.55 25.45
C ILE A 8 28.82 3.61 25.09
N LEU A 9 28.40 4.73 24.48
CA LEU A 9 29.29 5.86 24.15
C LEU A 9 29.46 6.89 25.28
N THR A 10 28.68 6.81 26.37
CA THR A 10 28.70 7.81 27.46
C THR A 10 28.98 7.26 28.86
N GLN A 11 29.19 5.95 29.04
CA GLN A 11 29.59 5.42 30.35
C GLN A 11 31.11 5.54 30.57
N ASP A 12 31.43 6.49 31.46
CA ASP A 12 32.56 6.56 32.39
C ASP A 12 33.97 6.90 31.84
N ILE A 13 34.22 8.20 31.64
CA ILE A 13 35.57 8.80 31.47
C ILE A 13 36.07 9.52 32.74
N PHE A 14 35.34 9.53 33.85
CA PHE A 14 35.84 10.15 35.09
C PHE A 14 35.63 9.25 36.30
N SER A 15 36.66 8.46 36.65
CA SER A 15 37.02 8.13 38.03
C SER A 15 38.42 7.52 38.11
N ALA A 16 39.22 8.13 38.99
CA ALA A 16 40.45 7.66 39.64
C ALA A 16 41.78 7.71 38.87
N ASP A 17 42.63 8.64 39.34
CA ASP A 17 44.09 8.58 39.30
C ASP A 17 44.61 7.22 39.81
N ASP A 18 45.55 6.60 39.10
CA ASP A 18 46.91 6.43 39.62
C ASP A 18 47.92 5.99 38.52
N ASN A 19 49.17 6.41 38.73
CA ASN A 19 50.31 6.34 37.80
C ASN A 19 50.74 4.92 37.37
N THR A 20 51.16 4.74 36.10
CA THR A 20 52.46 4.11 35.73
C THR A 20 52.76 4.20 34.21
N SER A 21 53.94 4.78 33.92
CA SER A 21 54.83 4.64 32.76
C SER A 21 54.32 4.15 31.38
N SER A 22 54.38 5.09 30.42
CA SER A 22 54.95 4.96 29.07
C SER A 22 54.83 3.62 28.32
N ASP A 23 53.87 3.56 27.40
CA ASP A 23 54.15 3.03 26.06
C ASP A 23 53.33 3.82 25.04
N SER A 24 53.99 4.42 24.04
CA SER A 24 53.33 5.21 23.00
C SER A 24 52.60 4.27 22.06
N SER A 25 51.32 4.02 22.32
CA SER A 25 50.44 3.31 21.38
C SER A 25 50.33 4.13 20.10
N ILE A 26 51.15 3.81 19.10
CA ILE A 26 51.07 4.42 17.76
C ILE A 26 49.72 4.00 17.16
N LYS A 27 48.75 4.91 17.22
CA LYS A 27 47.44 4.69 16.61
C LYS A 27 47.60 4.52 15.10
N GLN A 28 46.91 3.53 14.55
CA GLN A 28 46.93 3.28 13.12
C GLN A 28 46.02 4.29 12.40
N ASN A 29 46.32 4.62 11.15
CA ASN A 29 45.39 5.40 10.33
C ASN A 29 44.31 4.48 9.77
N VAL A 30 43.08 4.99 9.67
CA VAL A 30 42.00 4.29 8.97
C VAL A 30 42.38 4.11 7.50
N PRO A 31 42.24 2.91 6.89
CA PRO A 31 42.56 2.69 5.49
C PRO A 31 41.82 3.66 4.57
N GLU A 32 42.51 4.23 3.57
CA GLU A 32 41.94 5.25 2.68
C GLU A 32 40.67 4.77 1.96
N SER A 33 40.64 3.50 1.52
CA SER A 33 39.46 2.88 0.93
C SER A 33 38.25 2.87 1.87
N SER A 34 38.48 2.70 3.17
CA SER A 34 37.43 2.74 4.21
C SER A 34 36.99 4.17 4.50
N VAL A 35 37.91 5.14 4.43
CA VAL A 35 37.55 6.57 4.52
C VAL A 35 36.67 6.99 3.34
N ILE A 36 37.02 6.58 2.11
CA ILE A 36 36.23 6.85 0.91
C ILE A 36 34.84 6.23 1.02
N ALA A 37 34.74 4.96 1.39
CA ALA A 37 33.46 4.26 1.54
C ALA A 37 32.57 4.92 2.61
N HIS A 38 33.13 5.26 3.77
CA HIS A 38 32.40 6.01 4.81
C HIS A 38 31.89 7.36 4.28
N ASN A 39 32.72 8.11 3.56
CA ASN A 39 32.37 9.44 3.06
C ASN A 39 31.28 9.38 1.99
N GLN A 40 31.25 8.33 1.17
CA GLN A 40 30.16 8.08 0.22
C GLN A 40 28.83 7.86 0.96
N LEU A 41 28.79 6.93 1.92
CA LEU A 41 27.61 6.70 2.77
C LEU A 41 27.16 7.98 3.48
N PHE A 42 28.11 8.77 3.98
CA PHE A 42 27.82 10.03 4.65
C PHE A 42 27.30 11.13 3.71
N SER A 43 27.65 11.08 2.42
CA SER A 43 27.08 11.97 1.41
C SER A 43 25.64 11.58 1.07
N GLU A 44 25.38 10.29 0.93
CA GLU A 44 24.05 9.75 0.63
C GLU A 44 23.07 10.02 1.77
N ILE A 45 23.48 9.78 3.03
CA ILE A 45 22.61 10.04 4.17
C ILE A 45 22.27 11.53 4.33
N LYS A 46 23.15 12.44 3.89
CA LYS A 46 22.87 13.88 3.84
C LYS A 46 21.79 14.21 2.82
N ILE A 47 21.84 13.57 1.64
CA ILE A 47 20.82 13.74 0.60
C ILE A 47 19.46 13.26 1.14
N LEU A 48 19.39 12.04 1.68
CA LEU A 48 18.15 11.52 2.28
C LEU A 48 17.64 12.38 3.43
N SER A 49 18.54 12.91 4.26
CA SER A 49 18.17 13.83 5.35
C SER A 49 17.57 15.14 4.84
N SER A 50 18.04 15.67 3.72
CA SER A 50 17.48 16.86 3.08
C SER A 50 16.09 16.58 2.51
N ILE A 51 15.91 15.43 1.86
CA ILE A 51 14.62 14.97 1.35
C ILE A 51 13.63 14.79 2.52
N ALA A 52 14.06 14.11 3.59
CA ALA A 52 13.23 13.89 4.78
C ALA A 52 12.78 15.20 5.44
N LYS A 53 13.65 16.20 5.54
CA LYS A 53 13.30 17.53 6.04
C LYS A 53 12.26 18.23 5.18
N THR A 54 12.36 18.09 3.85
CA THR A 54 11.39 18.64 2.90
C THR A 54 10.04 17.92 2.97
N LEU A 55 10.04 16.60 3.16
CA LEU A 55 8.82 15.80 3.25
C LEU A 55 8.12 15.89 4.61
N ASN A 56 8.86 16.15 5.69
CA ASN A 56 8.30 16.26 7.03
C ASN A 56 7.36 17.47 7.13
N SER A 57 6.11 17.21 7.50
CA SER A 57 5.05 18.21 7.61
C SER A 57 4.43 18.24 9.00
N GLU A 58 4.00 19.42 9.44
CA GLU A 58 3.18 19.58 10.64
C GLU A 58 1.78 18.99 10.47
N SER A 59 1.28 18.82 9.23
CA SER A 59 0.00 18.14 8.98
C SER A 59 -0.01 16.71 9.55
N PHE A 60 1.16 16.06 9.62
CA PHE A 60 1.28 14.70 10.16
C PHE A 60 1.07 14.61 11.67
N THR A 61 1.14 15.75 12.38
CA THR A 61 0.95 15.79 13.83
C THR A 61 -0.51 16.03 14.24
N GLN A 62 -1.37 16.40 13.27
CA GLN A 62 -2.79 16.65 13.48
C GLN A 62 -3.49 15.41 14.03
N SER A 63 -4.37 15.61 15.01
CA SER A 63 -5.03 14.51 15.71
C SER A 63 -5.90 13.64 14.79
N ASP A 64 -6.51 14.23 13.77
CA ASP A 64 -7.32 13.49 12.80
C ASP A 64 -6.47 12.62 11.86
N PHE A 65 -5.32 13.13 11.41
CA PHE A 65 -4.37 12.35 10.60
C PHE A 65 -3.73 11.22 11.42
N LYS A 66 -3.37 11.48 12.69
CA LYS A 66 -2.89 10.43 13.60
C LYS A 66 -3.91 9.30 13.76
N PHE A 67 -5.18 9.66 13.96
CA PHE A 67 -6.25 8.67 14.05
C PHE A 67 -6.35 7.82 12.76
N PHE A 68 -6.23 8.44 11.59
CA PHE A 68 -6.14 7.72 10.32
C PHE A 68 -4.93 6.77 10.25
N LEU A 69 -3.75 7.22 10.69
CA LEU A 69 -2.55 6.36 10.75
C LEU A 69 -2.72 5.18 11.72
N ASP A 70 -3.39 5.38 12.86
CA ASP A 70 -3.66 4.33 13.84
C ASP A 70 -4.59 3.25 13.25
N ILE A 71 -5.61 3.67 12.47
CA ILE A 71 -6.46 2.74 11.72
C ILE A 71 -5.63 1.95 10.71
N ARG A 72 -4.79 2.63 9.92
CA ARG A 72 -3.91 1.95 8.95
C ARG A 72 -2.94 0.98 9.61
N ALA A 73 -2.40 1.34 10.77
CA ALA A 73 -1.54 0.47 11.56
C ALA A 73 -2.31 -0.76 12.07
N SER A 74 -3.58 -0.59 12.44
CA SER A 74 -4.45 -1.69 12.88
C SER A 74 -4.79 -2.65 11.75
N PHE A 75 -5.04 -2.15 10.54
CA PHE A 75 -5.18 -2.96 9.33
C PHE A 75 -3.89 -3.73 9.03
N ALA A 76 -2.76 -3.03 8.93
CA ALA A 76 -1.45 -3.61 8.62
C ALA A 76 -1.03 -4.72 9.60
N ARG A 77 -1.41 -4.59 10.88
CA ARG A 77 -1.14 -5.59 11.92
C ARG A 77 -2.25 -6.62 12.07
N ASN A 78 -3.39 -6.42 11.41
CA ASN A 78 -4.59 -7.26 11.50
C ASN A 78 -5.07 -7.46 12.95
N ILE A 79 -5.25 -6.37 13.69
CA ILE A 79 -5.62 -6.37 15.12
C ILE A 79 -6.91 -5.58 15.40
N ASP A 80 -7.39 -5.70 16.63
CA ASP A 80 -8.54 -4.97 17.20
C ASP A 80 -9.81 -5.09 16.33
N GLN A 81 -10.64 -4.04 16.33
CA GLN A 81 -11.89 -4.00 15.58
C GLN A 81 -11.70 -4.03 14.05
N TYR A 82 -10.49 -3.79 13.55
CA TYR A 82 -10.17 -3.79 12.11
C TYR A 82 -9.70 -5.16 11.59
N GLN A 83 -9.60 -6.17 12.46
CA GLN A 83 -9.13 -7.50 12.09
C GLN A 83 -9.99 -8.14 10.99
N GLY A 84 -9.33 -8.53 9.90
CA GLY A 84 -9.91 -9.22 8.74
C GLY A 84 -10.63 -8.30 7.76
N LEU A 85 -10.54 -6.97 7.93
CA LEU A 85 -11.28 -6.01 7.12
C LEU A 85 -10.44 -5.31 6.03
N GLU A 86 -9.09 -5.39 6.09
CA GLU A 86 -8.18 -4.64 5.20
C GLU A 86 -8.45 -4.91 3.71
N ASN A 87 -8.49 -6.19 3.32
CA ASN A 87 -8.70 -6.56 1.92
C ASN A 87 -10.04 -6.03 1.39
N SER A 88 -11.10 -6.14 2.18
CA SER A 88 -12.43 -5.63 1.79
C SER A 88 -12.45 -4.11 1.70
N ALA A 89 -11.77 -3.44 2.61
CA ALA A 89 -11.64 -1.99 2.60
C ALA A 89 -10.87 -1.49 1.37
N GLU A 90 -9.75 -2.14 1.03
CA GLU A 90 -8.97 -1.79 -0.17
C GLU A 90 -9.71 -2.11 -1.46
N LEU A 91 -10.41 -3.25 -1.54
CA LEU A 91 -11.28 -3.58 -2.68
C LEU A 91 -12.36 -2.51 -2.87
N LEU A 92 -13.02 -2.08 -1.79
CA LEU A 92 -14.04 -1.04 -1.88
C LEU A 92 -13.46 0.32 -2.27
N ARG A 93 -12.30 0.68 -1.72
CA ARG A 93 -11.59 1.92 -2.05
C ARG A 93 -11.25 1.97 -3.54
N VAL A 94 -10.72 0.88 -4.10
CA VAL A 94 -10.43 0.79 -5.54
C VAL A 94 -11.72 0.79 -6.37
N ALA A 95 -12.77 0.10 -5.92
CA ALA A 95 -14.06 0.09 -6.61
C ALA A 95 -14.66 1.50 -6.76
N ILE A 96 -14.61 2.30 -5.69
CA ILE A 96 -15.06 3.69 -5.69
C ILE A 96 -14.16 4.56 -6.57
N ALA A 97 -12.83 4.44 -6.42
CA ALA A 97 -11.89 5.22 -7.23
C ALA A 97 -12.04 4.97 -8.74
N ALA A 98 -12.36 3.73 -9.12
CA ALA A 98 -12.57 3.33 -10.51
C ALA A 98 -14.05 3.33 -10.94
N GLN A 99 -14.96 3.87 -10.13
CA GLN A 99 -16.41 3.87 -10.38
C GLN A 99 -16.78 4.35 -11.78
N SER A 100 -16.21 5.47 -12.23
CA SER A 100 -16.51 6.05 -13.55
C SER A 100 -16.13 5.11 -14.70
N ILE A 101 -15.06 4.33 -14.53
CA ILE A 101 -14.60 3.33 -15.49
C ILE A 101 -15.58 2.15 -15.51
N PHE A 102 -15.98 1.65 -14.33
CA PHE A 102 -16.98 0.58 -14.22
C PHE A 102 -18.32 0.97 -14.86
N LEU A 103 -18.81 2.18 -14.59
CA LEU A 103 -20.03 2.72 -15.20
C LEU A 103 -19.88 2.88 -16.72
N LYS A 104 -18.73 3.33 -17.21
CA LYS A 104 -18.47 3.45 -18.67
C LYS A 104 -18.52 2.07 -19.35
N ILE A 105 -17.89 1.05 -18.73
CA ILE A 105 -17.91 -0.34 -19.22
C ILE A 105 -19.36 -0.85 -19.31
N GLU A 106 -20.13 -0.72 -18.24
CA GLU A 106 -21.53 -1.16 -18.19
C GLU A 106 -22.39 -0.43 -19.23
N GLN A 107 -22.33 0.90 -19.31
CA GLN A 107 -23.09 1.68 -20.29
C GLN A 107 -22.75 1.30 -21.74
N THR A 108 -21.47 1.00 -22.00
CA THR A 108 -21.02 0.58 -23.32
C THR A 108 -21.63 -0.77 -23.70
N GLU A 109 -21.57 -1.76 -22.81
CA GLU A 109 -22.17 -3.08 -23.03
C GLU A 109 -23.70 -3.02 -23.14
N LEU A 110 -24.35 -2.13 -22.40
CA LEU A 110 -25.80 -1.95 -22.47
C LEU A 110 -26.23 -1.34 -23.82
N ARG A 111 -25.46 -0.38 -24.34
CA ARG A 111 -25.79 0.37 -25.55
C ARG A 111 -25.40 -0.38 -26.83
N TYR A 112 -24.28 -1.10 -26.82
CA TYR A 112 -23.68 -1.68 -28.01
C TYR A 112 -23.66 -3.21 -27.91
N ARG A 113 -24.65 -3.85 -28.53
CA ARG A 113 -24.94 -5.30 -28.35
C ARG A 113 -24.94 -6.09 -29.64
N SER A 114 -24.21 -5.66 -30.67
CA SER A 114 -24.07 -6.50 -31.86
C SER A 114 -23.39 -7.83 -31.50
N SER A 115 -23.64 -8.89 -32.28
CA SER A 115 -23.05 -10.22 -32.03
C SER A 115 -21.52 -10.17 -31.88
N LYS A 116 -20.85 -9.33 -32.69
CA LYS A 116 -19.39 -9.15 -32.64
C LYS A 116 -18.91 -8.38 -31.41
N GLN A 117 -19.70 -7.42 -30.92
CA GLN A 117 -19.39 -6.74 -29.67
C GLN A 117 -19.55 -7.67 -28.46
N GLN A 118 -20.63 -8.47 -28.44
CA GLN A 118 -20.83 -9.47 -27.39
C GLN A 118 -19.70 -10.51 -27.39
N GLU A 119 -19.26 -10.97 -28.55
CA GLU A 119 -18.09 -11.86 -28.68
C GLU A 119 -16.84 -11.28 -28.00
N TYR A 120 -16.61 -9.96 -28.11
CA TYR A 120 -15.49 -9.31 -27.44
C TYR A 120 -15.68 -9.24 -25.92
N TYR A 121 -16.87 -8.87 -25.46
CA TYR A 121 -17.15 -8.78 -24.02
C TYR A 121 -17.04 -10.16 -23.33
N ASP A 122 -17.54 -11.20 -23.99
CA ASP A 122 -17.43 -12.58 -23.53
C ASP A 122 -15.98 -13.04 -23.49
N TYR A 123 -15.17 -12.66 -24.49
CA TYR A 123 -13.74 -12.93 -24.49
C TYR A 123 -13.04 -12.25 -23.30
N VAL A 124 -13.39 -10.99 -22.99
CA VAL A 124 -12.83 -10.31 -21.81
C VAL A 124 -13.22 -11.04 -20.52
N LEU A 125 -14.47 -11.48 -20.39
CA LEU A 125 -14.87 -12.28 -19.22
C LEU A 125 -14.16 -13.64 -19.16
N GLN A 126 -13.88 -14.26 -20.31
CA GLN A 126 -13.14 -15.51 -20.38
C GLN A 126 -11.71 -15.33 -19.86
N ILE A 127 -10.95 -14.35 -20.37
CA ILE A 127 -9.57 -14.11 -19.91
C ILE A 127 -9.55 -13.72 -18.42
N LEU A 128 -10.53 -12.93 -17.94
CA LEU A 128 -10.66 -12.63 -16.50
C LEU A 128 -10.93 -13.89 -15.67
N THR A 129 -11.74 -14.82 -16.20
CA THR A 129 -12.01 -16.11 -15.54
C THR A 129 -10.75 -16.97 -15.50
N GLU A 130 -9.96 -17.02 -16.57
CA GLU A 130 -8.69 -17.75 -16.60
C GLU A 130 -7.67 -17.21 -15.59
N GLU A 131 -7.65 -15.89 -15.35
CA GLU A 131 -6.71 -15.24 -14.43
C GLU A 131 -7.18 -15.28 -12.96
N PHE A 132 -8.49 -15.13 -12.68
CA PHE A 132 -9.00 -14.90 -11.32
C PHE A 132 -9.93 -15.98 -10.77
N ALA A 133 -10.33 -16.99 -11.56
CA ALA A 133 -11.16 -18.05 -11.02
C ALA A 133 -10.40 -18.81 -9.93
N GLU A 134 -10.96 -18.83 -8.72
CA GLU A 134 -10.47 -19.69 -7.65
C GLU A 134 -10.76 -21.15 -8.04
N VAL A 135 -9.75 -22.00 -7.97
CA VAL A 135 -9.96 -23.45 -8.03
C VAL A 135 -10.74 -23.81 -6.76
N LYS A 136 -12.05 -23.99 -6.89
CA LYS A 136 -12.87 -24.57 -5.82
C LYS A 136 -12.28 -25.94 -5.51
N THR A 137 -11.59 -26.05 -4.38
CA THR A 137 -11.32 -27.34 -3.76
C THR A 137 -12.57 -27.66 -2.97
N GLU A 138 -13.13 -28.85 -3.19
CA GLU A 138 -14.40 -29.33 -2.60
C GLU A 138 -14.33 -29.58 -1.08
N GLU A 139 -13.52 -28.82 -0.34
CA GLU A 139 -13.26 -29.02 1.09
C GLU A 139 -13.87 -27.91 1.96
N GLU A 140 -15.17 -27.68 1.81
CA GLU A 140 -15.99 -27.02 2.83
C GLU A 140 -17.23 -27.86 3.12
N GLU A 141 -17.05 -29.11 3.56
CA GLU A 141 -18.18 -29.82 4.19
C GLU A 141 -17.84 -30.74 5.37
N ASN A 142 -16.60 -31.22 5.58
CA ASN A 142 -16.33 -32.15 6.69
C ASN A 142 -14.95 -31.98 7.33
N GLY A 143 -14.79 -30.95 8.16
CA GLY A 143 -14.07 -30.94 9.46
C GLY A 143 -12.78 -31.72 9.73
N ILE A 144 -12.01 -32.22 8.75
CA ILE A 144 -10.74 -32.95 8.98
C ILE A 144 -9.70 -32.54 7.94
N LEU A 145 -8.62 -31.90 8.41
CA LEU A 145 -7.43 -31.57 7.63
C LEU A 145 -6.60 -32.83 7.36
N ILE A 146 -6.33 -33.14 6.08
CA ILE A 146 -5.20 -33.99 5.68
C ILE A 146 -4.43 -33.31 4.53
N ALA A 147 -3.12 -33.48 4.57
CA ALA A 147 -2.09 -32.68 3.93
C ALA A 147 -2.10 -32.61 2.40
N GLN A 148 -1.74 -31.39 1.94
CA GLN A 148 -0.92 -31.08 0.77
C GLN A 148 -1.28 -31.77 -0.56
N LYS A 149 -2.02 -31.04 -1.40
CA LYS A 149 -1.71 -30.98 -2.84
C LYS A 149 -1.19 -29.58 -3.15
N LYS A 150 0.03 -29.53 -3.67
CA LYS A 150 0.64 -28.35 -4.32
C LYS A 150 -0.45 -27.66 -5.14
N ALA A 151 -0.91 -26.50 -4.67
CA ALA A 151 -1.65 -25.60 -5.52
C ALA A 151 -0.81 -25.41 -6.79
N PRO A 152 -1.40 -25.49 -8.00
CA PRO A 152 -0.67 -25.11 -9.20
C PRO A 152 -0.11 -23.71 -8.97
N PRO A 153 1.13 -23.42 -9.44
CA PRO A 153 1.73 -22.11 -9.21
C PRO A 153 0.73 -21.06 -9.67
N LYS A 154 0.29 -20.18 -8.76
CA LYS A 154 -0.55 -19.03 -9.11
C LYS A 154 0.15 -18.36 -10.29
N LYS A 155 -0.48 -18.40 -11.47
CA LYS A 155 0.04 -17.70 -12.64
C LYS A 155 0.14 -16.25 -12.19
N GLN A 156 1.36 -15.72 -12.11
CA GLN A 156 1.55 -14.34 -11.70
C GLN A 156 0.92 -13.48 -12.80
N TYR A 157 -0.13 -12.72 -12.45
CA TYR A 157 -0.79 -11.82 -13.38
C TYR A 157 0.25 -10.89 -14.03
N SER A 158 0.19 -10.75 -15.35
CA SER A 158 1.04 -9.85 -16.11
C SER A 158 0.18 -8.80 -16.81
N PRO A 159 0.26 -7.53 -16.39
CA PRO A 159 -0.44 -6.42 -17.06
C PRO A 159 -0.15 -6.37 -18.56
N VAL A 160 1.10 -6.66 -18.96
CA VAL A 160 1.55 -6.61 -20.35
C VAL A 160 0.86 -7.71 -21.17
N LEU A 161 0.94 -8.97 -20.70
CA LEU A 161 0.32 -10.10 -21.41
C LEU A 161 -1.21 -9.96 -21.48
N PHE A 162 -1.84 -9.43 -20.44
CA PHE A 162 -3.28 -9.18 -20.43
C PHE A 162 -3.67 -8.15 -21.50
N LYS A 163 -2.94 -7.02 -21.58
CA LYS A 163 -3.18 -5.97 -22.58
C LYS A 163 -2.93 -6.47 -24.00
N GLU A 164 -1.90 -7.29 -24.22
CA GLU A 164 -1.62 -7.91 -25.51
C GLU A 164 -2.77 -8.82 -25.98
N LYS A 165 -3.28 -9.71 -25.11
CA LYS A 165 -4.45 -10.56 -25.40
C LYS A 165 -5.67 -9.72 -25.78
N LEU A 166 -5.95 -8.69 -24.98
CA LEU A 166 -7.08 -7.78 -25.16
C LEU A 166 -7.00 -7.07 -26.52
N ARG A 167 -5.85 -6.45 -26.83
CA ARG A 167 -5.62 -5.74 -28.10
C ARG A 167 -5.65 -6.66 -29.31
N SER A 168 -5.09 -7.87 -29.20
CA SER A 168 -5.12 -8.83 -30.30
C SER A 168 -6.56 -9.22 -30.68
N LYS A 169 -7.43 -9.47 -29.69
CA LYS A 169 -8.85 -9.80 -29.98
C LYS A 169 -9.63 -8.56 -30.45
N LEU A 170 -9.29 -7.37 -29.95
CA LEU A 170 -9.89 -6.12 -30.40
C LEU A 170 -9.68 -5.92 -31.91
N GLU A 171 -8.45 -6.05 -32.41
CA GLU A 171 -8.14 -5.86 -33.83
C GLU A 171 -8.90 -6.85 -34.73
N GLU A 172 -8.99 -8.12 -34.31
CA GLU A 172 -9.75 -9.16 -35.02
C GLU A 172 -11.24 -8.77 -35.16
N ILE A 173 -11.87 -8.36 -34.05
CA ILE A 173 -13.31 -8.05 -34.03
C ILE A 173 -13.58 -6.70 -34.70
N ARG A 174 -12.74 -5.70 -34.47
CA ARG A 174 -12.89 -4.33 -34.99
C ARG A 174 -12.96 -4.31 -36.51
N ALA A 175 -12.16 -5.13 -37.18
CA ALA A 175 -12.17 -5.29 -38.64
C ALA A 175 -13.54 -5.76 -39.20
N THR A 176 -14.38 -6.40 -38.38
CA THR A 176 -15.69 -6.93 -38.79
C THR A 176 -16.83 -5.95 -38.54
N ILE A 177 -16.62 -4.88 -37.77
CA ILE A 177 -17.64 -3.87 -37.45
C ILE A 177 -17.60 -2.77 -38.51
N LYS A 178 -18.74 -2.53 -39.17
CA LYS A 178 -18.84 -1.55 -40.26
C LYS A 178 -19.07 -0.10 -39.79
N SER A 179 -19.73 0.07 -38.65
CA SER A 179 -20.08 1.40 -38.15
C SER A 179 -18.95 2.00 -37.32
N GLU A 180 -18.60 3.26 -37.60
CA GLU A 180 -17.63 4.03 -36.81
C GLU A 180 -18.01 4.08 -35.33
N ALA A 181 -19.29 4.36 -35.01
CA ALA A 181 -19.77 4.37 -33.62
C ALA A 181 -19.56 3.03 -32.90
N GLY A 182 -19.72 1.91 -33.60
CA GLY A 182 -19.50 0.58 -33.04
C GLY A 182 -18.02 0.22 -32.85
N GLN A 183 -17.14 0.70 -33.73
CA GLN A 183 -15.69 0.57 -33.58
C GLN A 183 -15.19 1.42 -32.41
N ASN A 184 -15.60 2.70 -32.35
CA ASN A 184 -15.25 3.60 -31.26
C ASN A 184 -15.70 3.06 -29.90
N ALA A 185 -16.90 2.46 -29.83
CA ALA A 185 -17.39 1.82 -28.61
C ALA A 185 -16.52 0.64 -28.14
N LEU A 186 -15.97 -0.16 -29.05
CA LEU A 186 -15.03 -1.23 -28.70
C LEU A 186 -13.68 -0.67 -28.24
N ASP A 187 -13.18 0.36 -28.92
CA ASP A 187 -11.94 1.03 -28.55
C ASP A 187 -12.06 1.65 -27.14
N ASP A 188 -13.18 2.34 -26.87
CA ASP A 188 -13.53 2.90 -25.55
C ASP A 188 -13.64 1.83 -24.46
N TYR A 189 -14.25 0.69 -24.78
CA TYR A 189 -14.36 -0.45 -23.87
C TYR A 189 -12.99 -1.02 -23.52
N ALA A 190 -12.18 -1.31 -24.55
CA ALA A 190 -10.85 -1.86 -24.39
C ALA A 190 -9.97 -0.93 -23.55
N GLU A 191 -9.95 0.37 -23.86
CA GLU A 191 -9.20 1.37 -23.10
C GLU A 191 -9.65 1.40 -21.62
N SER A 192 -10.95 1.27 -21.36
CA SER A 192 -11.48 1.24 -19.99
C SER A 192 -11.00 0.00 -19.22
N VAL A 193 -11.03 -1.17 -19.86
CA VAL A 193 -10.50 -2.42 -19.27
C VAL A 193 -8.99 -2.33 -19.06
N GLU A 194 -8.23 -1.74 -19.98
CA GLU A 194 -6.79 -1.54 -19.83
C GLU A 194 -6.41 -0.60 -18.68
N LYS A 195 -7.24 0.43 -18.42
CA LYS A 195 -7.07 1.31 -17.25
C LYS A 195 -7.24 0.55 -15.94
N LEU A 196 -8.13 -0.44 -15.90
CA LEU A 196 -8.27 -1.33 -14.75
C LEU A 196 -7.11 -2.32 -14.61
N ALA A 197 -6.41 -2.62 -15.70
CA ALA A 197 -5.26 -3.52 -15.77
C ALA A 197 -3.94 -2.93 -15.24
N THR A 198 -3.98 -1.84 -14.46
CA THR A 198 -2.79 -1.19 -13.85
C THR A 198 -2.16 -2.06 -12.75
N GLU A 199 -1.00 -1.65 -12.22
CA GLU A 199 0.03 -2.45 -11.52
C GLU A 199 -0.39 -3.47 -10.44
N LYS A 200 -1.64 -3.48 -9.96
CA LYS A 200 -2.06 -4.29 -8.81
C LYS A 200 -3.23 -5.24 -9.04
N ASP A 201 -3.62 -5.58 -10.27
CA ASP A 201 -4.69 -6.56 -10.66
C ASP A 201 -6.10 -6.42 -10.02
N ILE A 202 -6.23 -5.63 -8.96
CA ILE A 202 -7.42 -5.43 -8.14
C ILE A 202 -8.54 -4.83 -8.97
N GLY A 203 -8.25 -3.90 -9.87
CA GLY A 203 -9.25 -3.32 -10.78
C GLY A 203 -9.90 -4.37 -11.69
N LEU A 204 -9.10 -5.30 -12.22
CA LEU A 204 -9.60 -6.41 -13.04
C LEU A 204 -10.27 -7.50 -12.20
N ARG A 205 -9.74 -7.79 -11.01
CA ARG A 205 -10.38 -8.70 -10.06
C ARG A 205 -11.76 -8.19 -9.66
N LEU A 206 -11.89 -6.89 -9.40
CA LEU A 206 -13.18 -6.24 -9.16
C LEU A 206 -14.09 -6.36 -10.37
N LEU A 207 -13.61 -6.06 -11.58
CA LEU A 207 -14.40 -6.23 -12.81
C LEU A 207 -14.93 -7.66 -12.94
N TYR A 208 -14.07 -8.66 -12.72
CA TYR A 208 -14.46 -10.06 -12.71
C TYR A 208 -15.56 -10.36 -11.67
N LEU A 209 -15.39 -9.89 -10.42
CA LEU A 209 -16.37 -10.09 -9.35
C LEU A 209 -17.70 -9.40 -9.68
N PHE A 210 -17.68 -8.19 -10.23
CA PHE A 210 -18.89 -7.50 -10.71
C PHE A 210 -19.61 -8.33 -11.78
N LYS A 211 -18.89 -8.80 -12.80
CA LYS A 211 -19.45 -9.60 -13.90
C LYS A 211 -19.99 -10.95 -13.47
N LYS A 212 -19.43 -11.56 -12.41
CA LYS A 212 -19.90 -12.83 -11.84
C LYS A 212 -20.99 -12.67 -10.79
N SER A 213 -21.09 -11.50 -10.18
CA SER A 213 -22.12 -11.21 -9.17
C SER A 213 -23.47 -10.87 -9.82
N ASP A 214 -24.57 -11.11 -9.10
CA ASP A 214 -25.93 -10.71 -9.51
C ASP A 214 -26.19 -9.20 -9.38
N ILE A 215 -25.14 -8.37 -9.37
CA ILE A 215 -25.27 -6.93 -9.16
C ILE A 215 -25.70 -6.32 -10.48
N LYS A 216 -26.96 -5.88 -10.49
CA LYS A 216 -27.65 -5.40 -11.69
C LYS A 216 -27.39 -3.93 -12.00
N ASP A 217 -26.80 -3.19 -11.06
CA ASP A 217 -26.63 -1.75 -11.17
C ASP A 217 -25.34 -1.30 -10.49
N LEU A 218 -24.33 -0.91 -11.29
CA LEU A 218 -23.08 -0.36 -10.78
C LEU A 218 -23.25 1.07 -10.22
N SER A 219 -24.42 1.69 -10.35
CA SER A 219 -24.73 3.00 -9.74
C SER A 219 -24.61 2.98 -8.21
N ILE A 220 -24.67 1.82 -7.57
CA ILE A 220 -24.42 1.66 -6.12
C ILE A 220 -23.04 2.19 -5.70
N LEU A 221 -22.04 2.09 -6.58
CA LEU A 221 -20.71 2.63 -6.34
C LEU A 221 -20.73 4.17 -6.28
N ARG A 222 -21.64 4.81 -7.01
CA ARG A 222 -21.86 6.26 -6.94
C ARG A 222 -22.35 6.68 -5.58
N VAL A 223 -23.36 5.98 -5.07
CA VAL A 223 -23.93 6.29 -3.76
C VAL A 223 -22.86 6.13 -2.67
N LEU A 224 -22.01 5.10 -2.78
CA LEU A 224 -20.88 4.90 -1.86
C LEU A 224 -19.82 5.99 -2.00
N SER A 225 -19.49 6.42 -3.21
CA SER A 225 -18.60 7.58 -3.44
C SER A 225 -19.14 8.84 -2.79
N ASP A 226 -20.43 9.13 -3.00
CA ASP A 226 -21.10 10.30 -2.43
C ASP A 226 -21.10 10.25 -0.88
N MET A 227 -21.25 9.05 -0.29
CA MET A 227 -21.09 8.86 1.15
C MET A 227 -19.66 9.12 1.64
N VAL A 228 -18.64 8.64 0.91
CA VAL A 228 -17.24 8.90 1.25
C VAL A 228 -16.95 10.40 1.19
N ASP A 229 -17.42 11.09 0.16
CA ASP A 229 -17.26 12.54 -0.01
C ASP A 229 -17.96 13.33 1.10
N TYR A 230 -19.17 12.93 1.47
CA TYR A 230 -19.89 13.51 2.60
C TYR A 230 -19.09 13.42 3.91
N LEU A 231 -18.44 12.27 4.15
CA LEU A 231 -17.69 11.99 5.38
C LEU A 231 -16.39 12.77 5.51
N GLN A 232 -15.79 13.25 4.41
CA GLN A 232 -14.54 14.03 4.46
C GLN A 232 -14.65 15.27 5.36
N SER A 233 -15.84 15.88 5.41
CA SER A 233 -16.13 17.07 6.22
C SER A 233 -16.48 16.78 7.69
N LYS A 234 -16.55 15.51 8.09
CA LYS A 234 -17.04 15.10 9.41
C LYS A 234 -15.92 14.73 10.37
N ASP A 235 -16.23 14.75 11.66
CA ASP A 235 -15.41 14.12 12.69
C ASP A 235 -15.72 12.62 12.71
N LEU A 236 -14.77 11.83 12.23
CA LEU A 236 -14.94 10.40 12.06
C LEU A 236 -14.42 9.59 13.25
N LYS A 237 -13.96 10.23 14.33
CA LYS A 237 -13.51 9.51 15.54
C LYS A 237 -14.65 8.78 16.26
N LYS A 238 -15.88 9.26 16.12
CA LYS A 238 -17.07 8.62 16.68
C LYS A 238 -17.77 7.79 15.61
N THR A 239 -17.69 6.47 15.74
CA THR A 239 -18.25 5.53 14.76
C THR A 239 -19.78 5.53 14.72
N SER A 240 -20.48 6.01 15.76
CA SER A 240 -21.95 5.96 15.84
C SER A 240 -22.66 6.65 14.68
N ALA A 241 -22.18 7.82 14.26
CA ALA A 241 -22.75 8.54 13.12
C ALA A 241 -22.52 7.81 11.79
N VAL A 242 -21.41 7.08 11.66
CA VAL A 242 -21.09 6.26 10.50
C VAL A 242 -21.98 5.00 10.49
N ILE A 243 -22.20 4.38 11.65
CA ILE A 243 -23.13 3.25 11.81
C ILE A 243 -24.55 3.67 11.41
N ASP A 244 -25.01 4.84 11.82
CA ASP A 244 -26.33 5.35 11.43
C ASP A 244 -26.44 5.57 9.91
N LEU A 245 -25.37 6.03 9.27
CA LEU A 245 -25.30 6.18 7.81
C LEU A 245 -25.36 4.82 7.10
N VAL A 246 -24.61 3.83 7.60
CA VAL A 246 -24.66 2.45 7.08
C VAL A 246 -26.06 1.86 7.26
N ARG A 247 -26.68 2.01 8.45
CA ARG A 247 -28.01 1.49 8.73
C ARG A 247 -29.06 2.03 7.75
N LYS A 248 -29.01 3.33 7.45
CA LYS A 248 -29.91 3.96 6.47
C LYS A 248 -29.73 3.45 5.04
N ASN A 249 -28.57 2.86 4.73
CA ASN A 249 -28.20 2.42 3.40
C ASN A 249 -27.79 0.93 3.38
N GLN A 250 -28.32 0.12 4.30
CA GLN A 250 -27.82 -1.23 4.55
C GLN A 250 -27.88 -2.12 3.30
N GLU A 251 -28.92 -1.98 2.49
CA GLU A 251 -29.08 -2.75 1.25
C GLU A 251 -27.91 -2.55 0.28
N ILE A 252 -27.34 -1.35 0.21
CA ILE A 252 -26.19 -1.02 -0.64
C ILE A 252 -24.96 -1.80 -0.17
N PHE A 253 -24.71 -1.83 1.14
CA PHE A 253 -23.57 -2.55 1.70
C PHE A 253 -23.71 -4.06 1.51
N VAL A 254 -24.91 -4.62 1.71
CA VAL A 254 -25.19 -6.05 1.46
C VAL A 254 -24.93 -6.42 0.01
N GLN A 255 -25.33 -5.57 -0.95
CA GLN A 255 -25.04 -5.80 -2.37
C GLN A 255 -23.54 -5.80 -2.65
N VAL A 256 -22.80 -4.84 -2.08
CA VAL A 256 -21.37 -4.68 -2.36
C VAL A 256 -20.48 -5.68 -1.64
N THR A 257 -20.96 -6.30 -0.57
CA THR A 257 -20.27 -7.29 0.25
C THR A 257 -19.60 -8.40 -0.55
N ARG A 258 -20.31 -8.95 -1.55
CA ARG A 258 -19.80 -10.04 -2.40
C ARG A 258 -18.62 -9.58 -3.26
N ILE A 259 -18.63 -8.33 -3.71
CA ILE A 259 -17.55 -7.76 -4.54
C ILE A 259 -16.31 -7.48 -3.70
N ILE A 260 -16.51 -6.98 -2.48
CA ILE A 260 -15.41 -6.64 -1.59
C ILE A 260 -14.91 -7.87 -0.82
N GLY A 261 -15.46 -9.06 -1.07
CA GLY A 261 -15.04 -10.31 -0.45
C GLY A 261 -15.10 -10.28 1.07
N LEU A 262 -16.05 -9.55 1.65
CA LEU A 262 -16.21 -9.53 3.10
C LEU A 262 -16.84 -10.85 3.56
N PRO A 263 -16.22 -11.61 4.49
CA PRO A 263 -16.76 -12.88 4.94
C PRO A 263 -18.13 -12.71 5.61
N LYS A 264 -19.04 -13.68 5.43
CA LYS A 264 -20.37 -13.67 6.05
C LYS A 264 -20.34 -13.42 7.56
N SER A 265 -19.36 -13.98 8.26
CA SER A 265 -19.17 -13.79 9.71
C SER A 265 -18.84 -12.35 10.12
N LYS A 266 -18.48 -11.50 9.16
CA LYS A 266 -18.10 -10.09 9.33
C LYS A 266 -19.13 -9.13 8.73
N GLU A 267 -20.24 -9.60 8.17
CA GLU A 267 -21.32 -8.78 7.60
C GLU A 267 -22.16 -8.09 8.69
N THR A 268 -21.58 -7.10 9.38
CA THR A 268 -22.23 -6.34 10.45
C THR A 268 -22.23 -4.85 10.15
N LEU A 269 -23.20 -4.11 10.70
CA LEU A 269 -23.27 -2.65 10.54
C LEU A 269 -21.99 -1.97 11.02
N GLU A 270 -21.42 -2.48 12.11
CA GLU A 270 -20.18 -2.02 12.71
C GLU A 270 -19.01 -2.19 11.75
N ASN A 271 -18.84 -3.36 11.15
CA ASN A 271 -17.73 -3.61 10.22
C ASN A 271 -17.86 -2.78 8.93
N TYR A 272 -19.07 -2.64 8.39
CA TYR A 272 -19.29 -1.71 7.27
C TYR A 272 -18.96 -0.27 7.65
N ALA A 273 -19.30 0.14 8.87
CA ALA A 273 -18.99 1.49 9.35
C ALA A 273 -17.48 1.70 9.53
N LEU A 274 -16.74 0.69 10.01
CA LEU A 274 -15.27 0.75 10.11
C LEU A 274 -14.61 0.85 8.73
N ILE A 275 -15.09 0.07 7.75
CA ILE A 275 -14.65 0.17 6.36
C ILE A 275 -14.95 1.59 5.82
N LEU A 276 -16.18 2.06 5.95
CA LEU A 276 -16.59 3.38 5.44
C LEU A 276 -15.85 4.55 6.13
N GLN A 277 -15.59 4.44 7.44
CA GLN A 277 -14.78 5.38 8.21
C GLN A 277 -13.35 5.46 7.65
N TYR A 278 -12.73 4.30 7.40
CA TYR A 278 -11.41 4.24 6.77
C TYR A 278 -11.42 4.89 5.39
N LEU A 279 -12.41 4.62 4.56
CA LEU A 279 -12.52 5.21 3.22
C LEU A 279 -12.66 6.74 3.29
N GLY A 280 -13.53 7.24 4.17
CA GLY A 280 -13.71 8.68 4.40
C GLY A 280 -12.41 9.36 4.82
N LEU A 281 -11.69 8.78 5.79
CA LEU A 281 -10.39 9.28 6.25
C LEU A 281 -9.31 9.16 5.17
N SER A 282 -9.27 8.05 4.43
CA SER A 282 -8.32 7.83 3.35
C SER A 282 -8.49 8.85 2.24
N LYS A 283 -9.73 9.22 1.91
CA LYS A 283 -10.00 10.25 0.91
C LYS A 283 -9.64 11.64 1.43
N LYS A 284 -10.07 11.96 2.66
CA LYS A 284 -9.76 13.24 3.33
C LYS A 284 -8.26 13.52 3.41
N HIS A 285 -7.47 12.49 3.67
CA HIS A 285 -6.03 12.59 3.92
C HIS A 285 -5.16 12.13 2.74
N GLU A 286 -5.72 11.93 1.55
CA GLU A 286 -5.05 11.34 0.38
C GLU A 286 -3.67 11.97 0.10
N GLN A 287 -3.61 13.30 0.00
CA GLN A 287 -2.36 14.03 -0.28
C GLN A 287 -1.35 13.95 0.89
N SER A 288 -1.83 14.12 2.13
CA SER A 288 -0.96 14.04 3.32
C SER A 288 -0.43 12.62 3.51
N ALA A 289 -1.24 11.60 3.20
CA ALA A 289 -0.85 10.20 3.23
C ALA A 289 0.25 9.92 2.20
N GLU A 290 0.09 10.38 0.96
CA GLU A 290 1.11 10.21 -0.09
C GLU A 290 2.48 10.77 0.35
N GLN A 291 2.50 12.01 0.84
CA GLN A 291 3.73 12.63 1.33
C GLN A 291 4.30 11.89 2.55
N PHE A 292 3.44 11.46 3.47
CA PHE A 292 3.84 10.71 4.67
C PHE A 292 4.48 9.36 4.32
N PHE A 293 3.89 8.59 3.41
CA PHE A 293 4.46 7.29 3.03
C PHE A 293 5.76 7.42 2.23
N ARG A 294 5.92 8.49 1.43
CA ARG A 294 7.22 8.84 0.84
C ARG A 294 8.26 9.14 1.92
N LEU A 295 7.89 9.87 2.98
CA LEU A 295 8.78 10.09 4.11
C LEU A 295 9.14 8.77 4.80
N MET A 296 8.19 7.85 4.99
CA MET A 296 8.49 6.53 5.60
C MET A 296 9.51 5.74 4.79
N ALA A 297 9.37 5.69 3.45
CA ALA A 297 10.31 5.03 2.55
C ALA A 297 11.72 5.65 2.64
N VAL A 298 11.81 6.98 2.55
CA VAL A 298 13.08 7.72 2.69
C VAL A 298 13.72 7.46 4.06
N MET A 299 12.93 7.44 5.13
CA MET A 299 13.46 7.24 6.47
C MET A 299 13.91 5.80 6.74
N GLN A 300 13.37 4.82 6.03
CA GLN A 300 13.84 3.44 6.07
C GLN A 300 15.18 3.28 5.34
N GLU A 301 15.33 3.88 4.16
CA GLU A 301 16.62 3.92 3.47
C GLU A 301 17.67 4.66 4.29
N TRP A 302 17.28 5.81 4.88
CA TRP A 302 18.13 6.56 5.80
C TRP A 302 18.57 5.69 6.98
N PHE A 303 17.70 4.85 7.54
CA PHE A 303 18.04 3.96 8.65
C PHE A 303 19.03 2.85 8.25
N ASN A 304 18.93 2.35 7.03
CA ASN A 304 19.90 1.40 6.48
C ASN A 304 21.29 2.06 6.40
N LEU A 305 21.37 3.27 5.82
CA LEU A 305 22.63 4.03 5.74
C LEU A 305 23.17 4.41 7.13
N TYR A 306 22.30 4.82 8.05
CA TYR A 306 22.66 5.12 9.44
C TYR A 306 23.36 3.91 10.07
N THR A 307 22.76 2.73 9.94
CA THR A 307 23.29 1.48 10.48
C THR A 307 24.63 1.12 9.82
N MET A 308 24.78 1.31 8.51
CA MET A 308 26.04 1.08 7.80
C MET A 308 27.15 2.03 8.29
N ILE A 309 26.86 3.32 8.46
CA ILE A 309 27.83 4.31 8.96
C ILE A 309 28.25 3.98 10.39
N GLU A 310 27.30 3.69 11.28
CA GLU A 310 27.61 3.32 12.66
C GLU A 310 28.45 2.05 12.73
N ASN A 311 28.07 1.00 11.99
CA ASN A 311 28.86 -0.22 11.89
C ASN A 311 30.26 0.04 11.33
N HIS A 312 30.39 0.96 10.38
CA HIS A 312 31.67 1.36 9.82
C HIS A 312 32.53 2.09 10.86
N ARG A 313 31.95 3.01 11.64
CA ARG A 313 32.64 3.72 12.73
C ARG A 313 33.07 2.78 13.85
N LEU A 314 32.25 1.79 14.20
CA LEU A 314 32.55 0.78 15.22
C LEU A 314 33.75 -0.11 14.86
N LYS A 315 34.04 -0.33 13.57
CA LYS A 315 35.23 -1.08 13.12
C LYS A 315 36.54 -0.34 13.40
N TYR A 316 36.49 0.97 13.61
CA TYR A 316 37.67 1.81 13.80
C TYR A 316 37.52 2.62 15.10
N PRO A 317 37.75 1.99 16.26
CA PRO A 317 37.63 2.67 17.55
C PRO A 317 38.72 3.74 17.73
N ALA A 318 38.36 4.87 18.37
CA ALA A 318 39.25 6.01 18.56
C ALA A 318 40.48 5.70 19.44
N GLN A 319 40.42 4.64 20.24
CA GLN A 319 41.51 4.14 21.07
C GLN A 319 42.65 3.56 20.20
N GLU A 320 42.31 2.91 19.10
CA GLU A 320 43.25 2.19 18.23
C GLU A 320 43.59 2.96 16.94
N TYR A 321 42.70 3.85 16.49
CA TYR A 321 42.82 4.54 15.21
C TYR A 321 42.83 6.07 15.32
N ASN A 322 43.60 6.72 14.44
CA ASN A 322 43.47 8.14 14.14
C ASN A 322 42.27 8.35 13.22
N LEU A 323 41.19 8.92 13.76
CA LEU A 323 39.94 9.08 13.05
C LEU A 323 39.94 10.34 12.17
N PRO A 324 39.54 10.24 10.89
CA PRO A 324 39.26 11.42 10.08
C PRO A 324 38.13 12.28 10.68
N PRO A 325 38.10 13.60 10.43
CA PRO A 325 37.06 14.49 10.95
C PRO A 325 35.63 14.06 10.58
N GLU A 326 35.45 13.39 9.43
CA GLU A 326 34.16 12.89 8.98
C GLU A 326 33.57 11.80 9.89
N TYR A 327 34.39 11.04 10.61
CA TYR A 327 33.97 9.94 11.48
C TYR A 327 33.33 10.44 12.78
N THR A 328 33.58 11.69 13.16
CA THR A 328 33.03 12.30 14.38
C THR A 328 31.83 13.20 14.10
N LYS A 329 31.49 13.45 12.82
CA LYS A 329 30.33 14.28 12.45
C LYS A 329 29.03 13.61 12.86
N ASP A 330 28.12 14.39 13.43
CA ASP A 330 26.76 13.95 13.72
C ASP A 330 26.02 13.56 12.44
N ILE A 331 25.27 12.46 12.51
CA ILE A 331 24.41 12.03 11.41
C ILE A 331 23.14 12.90 11.41
N PRO A 332 22.80 13.57 10.30
CA PRO A 332 21.64 14.46 10.23
C PRO A 332 20.29 13.71 10.27
N ALA A 333 19.21 14.41 10.66
CA ALA A 333 17.81 13.94 10.63
C ALA A 333 17.46 12.79 11.61
N VAL A 334 18.29 12.52 12.61
CA VAL A 334 18.02 11.54 13.68
C VAL A 334 16.72 11.85 14.43
N GLU A 335 16.41 13.12 14.63
CA GLU A 335 15.17 13.61 15.25
C GLU A 335 13.92 13.26 14.44
N ILE A 336 14.00 13.31 13.11
CA ILE A 336 12.89 12.93 12.21
C ILE A 336 12.68 11.41 12.28
N TYR A 337 13.77 10.63 12.25
CA TYR A 337 13.67 9.17 12.44
C TYR A 337 12.98 8.83 13.76
N LYS A 338 13.44 9.40 14.87
CA LYS A 338 12.86 9.14 16.20
C LYS A 338 11.39 9.54 16.29
N LYS A 339 11.00 10.63 15.64
CA LYS A 339 9.60 11.09 15.59
C LYS A 339 8.68 10.04 14.97
N TYR A 340 9.17 9.26 14.01
CA TYR A 340 8.36 8.31 13.23
C TYR A 340 8.79 6.84 13.33
N GLU A 341 9.71 6.48 14.24
CA GLU A 341 10.30 5.13 14.40
C GLU A 341 9.25 4.01 14.43
N ASN A 342 8.18 4.22 15.21
CA ASN A 342 7.07 3.27 15.29
C ASN A 342 6.37 3.06 13.94
N MET A 343 6.13 4.13 13.20
CA MET A 343 5.42 4.09 11.91
C MET A 343 6.31 3.52 10.80
N ILE A 344 7.61 3.84 10.81
CA ILE A 344 8.60 3.25 9.89
C ILE A 344 8.64 1.72 10.07
N THR A 345 8.60 1.23 11.30
CA THR A 345 8.60 -0.21 11.59
C THR A 345 7.36 -0.92 11.04
N ILE A 346 6.21 -0.24 11.03
CA ILE A 346 4.94 -0.79 10.54
C ILE A 346 4.88 -0.73 9.01
N PHE A 347 5.19 0.44 8.43
CA PHE A 347 4.90 0.73 7.03
C PHE A 347 6.10 0.60 6.09
N GLY A 348 7.34 0.60 6.60
CA GLY A 348 8.53 0.54 5.76
C GLY A 348 8.65 -0.78 4.96
N LYS A 349 8.10 -1.88 5.45
CA LYS A 349 8.17 -3.17 4.73
C LYS A 349 7.02 -3.39 3.74
N GLN A 350 6.09 -2.45 3.60
CA GLN A 350 4.81 -2.66 2.92
C GLN A 350 4.70 -2.03 1.52
N GLN A 351 5.81 -1.60 0.90
CA GLN A 351 5.79 -1.08 -0.47
C GLN A 351 6.47 -2.01 -1.46
#